data_AF-A0A535V3T9-F1
#
_entry.id   AF-A0A535V3T9-F1
#
_cell.length_a   1.000
_cell.length_b   1.000
_cell.length_c   1.000
_cell.angle_alpha   90.00
_cell.angle_beta   90.00
_cell.angle_gamma   90.00
#
_symmetry.space_group_name_H-M   'P 1'
#
loop_
_entity.id
_entity.type
_entity.pdbx_description
1 polymer ?
#
loop_
_entity_poly.entity_id
_entity_poly.type
_entity_poly.pdbx_seq_one_letter_code
_entity_poly.pdbx_strand_id
1 'polypeptide(L)'
;MVAALKAHTPAPPPRQIGPIVHASDTIGDWLTFYWQKLNLPAQELGKLAITQDRQEYMRWTGKRLNSMVLGCYCYLPAPHHAQPGVQTRTRKLFHSQVLPVFEETLQLHVPSHRHLIFIEPDMQLQSIEVTVAHELIHLADRVNGTPRRHRHHGYDSIAADEAAITGYELEELRRLLHEESSRREAIRRKRRPIRYLYVCPNCGNQYPRTRRYSRAVSCSKCDKTYNPRYQLLLRA
;
A
#
# COMPACT_ATOMS: atom_id res chain seq x y z
N MET A 1 -0.08 -11.50 -29.15
CA MET A 1 0.07 -10.03 -29.08
C MET A 1 -0.22 -9.58 -27.66
N VAL A 2 0.83 -9.22 -26.89
CA VAL A 2 0.66 -8.66 -25.54
C VAL A 2 0.34 -7.18 -25.75
N ALA A 3 -0.91 -6.79 -25.48
CA ALA A 3 -1.28 -5.37 -25.48
C ALA A 3 -0.32 -4.63 -24.54
N ALA A 4 0.41 -3.65 -25.08
CA ALA A 4 1.21 -2.75 -24.27
C ALA A 4 0.28 -2.12 -23.23
N LEU A 5 0.55 -2.41 -21.94
CA LEU A 5 -0.10 -1.74 -20.82
C LEU A 5 0.15 -0.25 -20.99
N LYS A 6 -0.87 0.50 -21.42
CA LYS A 6 -0.84 1.97 -21.39
C LYS A 6 -0.55 2.36 -19.94
N ALA A 7 0.63 2.93 -19.69
CA ALA A 7 0.92 3.55 -18.41
C ALA A 7 -0.09 4.69 -18.24
N HIS A 8 -0.97 4.57 -17.23
CA HIS A 8 -1.86 5.67 -16.90
C HIS A 8 -1.03 6.77 -16.27
N THR A 9 -1.03 7.94 -16.88
CA THR A 9 -0.40 9.13 -16.29
C THR A 9 -1.09 9.41 -14.96
N PRO A 10 -0.35 9.53 -13.84
CA PRO A 10 -0.94 9.84 -12.55
C PRO A 10 -1.62 11.21 -12.60
N ALA A 11 -2.84 11.28 -12.07
CA ALA A 11 -3.61 12.51 -11.94
C ALA A 11 -3.91 12.75 -10.46
N PRO A 12 -2.91 13.22 -9.67
CA PRO A 12 -3.10 13.41 -8.25
C PRO A 12 -4.13 14.52 -7.98
N PRO A 13 -4.81 14.47 -6.83
CA PRO A 13 -5.93 15.36 -6.58
C PRO A 13 -5.46 16.83 -6.39
N PRO A 14 -6.34 17.81 -6.67
CA PRO A 14 -6.01 19.24 -6.62
C PRO A 14 -5.71 19.67 -5.18
N ARG A 15 -4.91 20.72 -4.94
CA ARG A 15 -4.66 21.23 -3.58
C ARG A 15 -5.93 21.80 -2.96
N GLN A 16 -6.09 21.60 -1.66
CA GLN A 16 -7.05 22.33 -0.84
C GLN A 16 -6.48 22.56 0.57
N ILE A 17 -7.14 23.39 1.38
CA ILE A 17 -6.65 23.77 2.72
C ILE A 17 -6.60 22.53 3.65
N GLY A 18 -7.59 21.65 3.56
CA GLY A 18 -7.71 20.43 4.36
C GLY A 18 -7.32 19.15 3.59
N PRO A 19 -7.45 17.98 4.24
CA PRO A 19 -7.19 16.71 3.58
C PRO A 19 -8.33 16.41 2.59
N ILE A 20 -8.03 15.73 1.49
CA ILE A 20 -9.07 15.20 0.62
C ILE A 20 -9.50 13.83 1.17
N VAL A 21 -10.74 13.75 1.63
CA VAL A 21 -11.31 12.50 2.16
C VAL A 21 -12.39 12.03 1.20
N HIS A 22 -12.05 11.04 0.38
CA HIS A 22 -12.99 10.33 -0.50
C HIS A 22 -13.27 8.93 0.07
N ALA A 23 -13.81 8.91 1.29
CA ALA A 23 -14.01 7.73 2.13
C ALA A 23 -15.21 7.94 3.08
N SER A 24 -15.62 6.91 3.81
CA SER A 24 -16.68 6.99 4.82
C SER A 24 -16.34 7.92 5.98
N ASP A 25 -17.35 8.47 6.65
CA ASP A 25 -17.19 9.37 7.81
C ASP A 25 -16.32 8.75 8.91
N THR A 26 -16.46 7.44 9.16
CA THR A 26 -15.65 6.71 10.14
C THR A 26 -14.15 6.80 9.87
N ILE A 27 -13.73 6.84 8.59
CA ILE A 27 -12.32 7.06 8.24
C ILE A 27 -11.91 8.50 8.52
N GLY A 28 -12.81 9.47 8.33
CA GLY A 28 -12.57 10.85 8.74
C GLY A 28 -12.34 10.99 10.25
N ASP A 29 -13.15 10.28 11.05
CA ASP A 29 -13.02 10.25 12.51
C ASP A 29 -11.69 9.64 12.94
N TRP A 30 -11.35 8.45 12.43
CA TRP A 30 -10.07 7.79 12.72
C TRP A 30 -8.87 8.61 12.23
N LEU A 31 -8.98 9.22 11.04
CA LEU A 31 -7.95 10.12 10.53
C LEU A 31 -7.69 11.24 11.54
N THR A 32 -8.74 11.92 11.99
CA THR A 32 -8.62 13.03 12.94
C THR A 32 -8.02 12.56 14.27
N PHE A 33 -8.53 11.45 14.80
CA PHE A 33 -8.07 10.87 16.07
C PHE A 33 -6.58 10.48 16.02
N TYR A 34 -6.16 9.72 15.01
CA TYR A 34 -4.78 9.27 14.90
C TYR A 34 -3.82 10.36 14.44
N TRP A 35 -4.30 11.36 13.68
CA TRP A 35 -3.50 12.54 13.35
C TRP A 35 -3.06 13.29 14.60
N GLN A 36 -3.99 13.50 15.54
CA GLN A 36 -3.69 14.11 16.84
C GLN A 36 -2.78 13.22 17.68
N LYS A 37 -3.08 11.91 17.75
CA LYS A 37 -2.30 10.96 18.56
C LYS A 37 -0.86 10.82 18.10
N LEU A 38 -0.61 10.89 16.79
CA LEU A 38 0.73 10.89 16.19
C LEU A 38 1.40 12.27 16.21
N ASN A 39 0.72 13.31 16.68
CA ASN A 39 1.18 14.69 16.69
C ASN A 39 1.67 15.16 15.29
N LEU A 40 0.90 14.82 14.25
CA LEU A 40 1.26 15.18 12.88
C LEU A 40 1.10 16.69 12.62
N PRO A 41 2.06 17.35 11.94
CA PRO A 41 1.97 18.79 11.69
C PRO A 41 0.76 19.15 10.82
N ALA A 42 -0.04 20.14 11.24
CA ALA A 42 -1.22 20.60 10.48
C ALA A 42 -0.89 21.04 9.03
N GLN A 43 0.35 21.45 8.77
CA GLN A 43 0.87 21.83 7.45
C GLN A 43 0.82 20.67 6.43
N GLU A 44 0.88 19.43 6.90
CA GLU A 44 0.85 18.23 6.07
C GLU A 44 -0.59 17.80 5.73
N LEU A 45 -1.60 18.35 6.43
CA LEU A 45 -2.99 17.96 6.28
C LEU A 45 -3.51 18.29 4.87
N GLY A 46 -3.23 19.49 4.36
CA GLY A 46 -3.55 19.91 2.98
C GLY A 46 -2.75 19.19 1.89
N LYS A 47 -1.83 18.29 2.26
CA LYS A 47 -1.04 17.46 1.35
C LYS A 47 -1.48 15.99 1.36
N LEU A 48 -2.45 15.64 2.20
CA LEU A 48 -3.01 14.29 2.34
C LEU A 48 -4.29 14.13 1.54
N ALA A 49 -4.35 13.06 0.76
CA ALA A 49 -5.60 12.53 0.23
C ALA A 49 -5.77 11.07 0.67
N ILE A 50 -6.97 10.71 1.11
CA ILE A 50 -7.35 9.35 1.51
C ILE A 50 -8.59 8.94 0.74
N THR A 51 -8.64 7.68 0.28
CA THR A 51 -9.82 7.15 -0.40
C THR A 51 -10.08 5.68 -0.11
N GLN A 52 -11.36 5.31 -0.16
CA GLN A 52 -11.83 3.94 -0.20
C GLN A 52 -12.13 3.43 -1.62
N ASP A 53 -12.03 4.30 -2.63
CA ASP A 53 -12.23 3.93 -4.03
C ASP A 53 -10.91 3.53 -4.69
N ARG A 54 -10.82 2.25 -5.08
CA ARG A 54 -9.65 1.69 -5.79
C ARG A 54 -9.43 2.33 -7.16
N GLN A 55 -10.49 2.72 -7.87
CA GLN A 55 -10.36 3.37 -9.17
C GLN A 55 -9.82 4.78 -9.00
N GLU A 56 -10.30 5.49 -7.99
CA GLU A 56 -9.82 6.82 -7.64
C GLU A 56 -8.35 6.80 -7.22
N TYR A 57 -7.95 5.85 -6.37
CA TYR A 57 -6.55 5.68 -6.01
C TYR A 57 -5.66 5.33 -7.21
N MET A 58 -6.16 4.48 -8.13
CA MET A 58 -5.46 4.17 -9.38
C MET A 58 -5.34 5.42 -10.26
N ARG A 59 -6.36 6.28 -10.32
CA ARG A 59 -6.34 7.56 -11.04
C ARG A 59 -5.25 8.48 -10.48
N TRP A 60 -5.16 8.61 -9.15
CA TRP A 60 -4.17 9.45 -8.49
C TRP A 60 -2.73 8.97 -8.69
N THR A 61 -2.50 7.65 -8.59
CA THR A 61 -1.15 7.07 -8.60
C THR A 61 -0.69 6.57 -9.96
N GLY A 62 -1.60 6.38 -10.92
CA GLY A 62 -1.35 5.67 -12.17
C GLY A 62 -1.12 4.15 -12.00
N LYS A 63 -1.26 3.62 -10.77
CA LYS A 63 -0.91 2.24 -10.43
C LYS A 63 -2.14 1.44 -9.99
N ARG A 64 -2.25 0.22 -10.52
CA ARG A 64 -3.27 -0.73 -10.08
C ARG A 64 -2.86 -1.37 -8.75
N LEU A 65 -3.73 -1.27 -7.75
CA LEU A 65 -3.57 -2.01 -6.51
C LEU A 65 -3.93 -3.49 -6.70
N ASN A 66 -3.23 -4.35 -5.98
CA ASN A 66 -3.61 -5.76 -5.87
C ASN A 66 -4.94 -5.86 -5.09
N SER A 67 -5.88 -6.70 -5.54
CA SER A 67 -7.19 -6.87 -4.91
C SER A 67 -7.14 -7.34 -3.44
N MET A 68 -6.02 -7.91 -3.01
CA MET A 68 -5.79 -8.34 -1.63
C MET A 68 -5.23 -7.24 -0.72
N VAL A 69 -4.90 -6.06 -1.26
CA VAL A 69 -4.40 -4.93 -0.47
C VAL A 69 -5.50 -4.40 0.43
N LEU A 70 -5.20 -4.33 1.73
CA LEU A 70 -6.08 -3.81 2.79
C LEU A 70 -5.90 -2.29 2.96
N GLY A 71 -4.64 -1.82 2.99
CA GLY A 71 -4.26 -0.42 3.01
C GLY A 71 -3.04 -0.17 2.14
N CYS A 72 -2.87 1.06 1.67
CA CYS A 72 -1.64 1.46 0.99
C CYS A 72 -1.38 2.96 1.07
N TYR A 73 -0.24 3.30 1.66
CA TYR A 73 0.36 4.61 1.60
C TYR A 73 1.30 4.76 0.41
N CYS A 74 1.17 5.85 -0.32
CA CYS A 74 2.07 6.26 -1.39
C CYS A 74 2.48 7.71 -1.21
N TYR A 75 3.78 7.96 -1.33
CA TYR A 75 4.33 9.31 -1.41
C TYR A 75 4.62 9.70 -2.86
N LEU A 76 4.01 10.79 -3.33
CA LEU A 76 4.34 11.41 -4.61
C LEU A 76 5.37 12.53 -4.37
N PRO A 77 6.60 12.40 -4.92
CA PRO A 77 7.55 13.50 -4.87
C PRO A 77 6.99 14.67 -5.68
N ALA A 78 7.20 15.89 -5.19
CA ALA A 78 6.90 17.08 -5.96
C ALA A 78 7.63 16.97 -7.32
N PRO A 79 6.99 17.35 -8.44
CA PRO A 79 7.69 17.42 -9.70
C PRO A 79 8.88 18.34 -9.49
N HIS A 80 10.09 17.77 -9.51
CA HIS A 80 11.27 18.58 -9.72
C HIS A 80 11.00 19.31 -11.03
N HIS A 81 11.13 20.64 -11.04
CA HIS A 81 11.25 21.39 -12.28
C HIS A 81 12.49 20.85 -13.02
N ALA A 82 12.32 19.74 -13.73
CA ALA A 82 13.30 19.24 -14.64
C ALA A 82 13.33 20.26 -15.77
N GLN A 83 14.34 21.12 -15.75
CA GLN A 83 14.70 21.84 -16.96
C GLN A 83 14.84 20.80 -18.08
N PRO A 84 14.18 21.00 -19.23
CA PRO A 84 14.25 20.04 -20.31
C PRO A 84 15.68 20.04 -20.84
N GLY A 85 16.40 18.94 -20.60
CA GLY A 85 17.66 18.67 -21.29
C GLY A 85 18.91 18.63 -20.42
N VAL A 86 18.94 17.90 -19.30
CA VAL A 86 20.21 17.39 -18.78
C VAL A 86 20.02 15.97 -18.28
N GLN A 87 20.51 15.01 -19.07
CA GLN A 87 20.80 13.67 -18.57
C GLN A 87 21.84 13.76 -17.45
N THR A 88 21.82 12.77 -16.55
CA THR A 88 22.92 12.29 -15.69
C THR A 88 22.96 12.68 -14.21
N ARG A 89 22.97 11.59 -13.39
CA ARG A 89 23.94 11.28 -12.33
C ARG A 89 24.34 12.39 -11.33
N THR A 90 24.07 12.09 -10.06
CA THR A 90 24.87 12.44 -8.86
C THR A 90 25.05 13.91 -8.46
N ARG A 91 24.44 14.26 -7.31
CA ARG A 91 24.78 15.26 -6.27
C ARG A 91 25.66 16.46 -6.66
N LYS A 92 25.15 17.67 -6.36
CA LYS A 92 25.72 18.59 -5.34
C LYS A 92 24.77 19.75 -5.03
N LEU A 93 24.87 20.25 -3.79
CA LEU A 93 24.14 21.36 -3.21
C LEU A 93 24.22 22.63 -4.08
N PHE A 94 23.12 23.36 -4.20
CA PHE A 94 23.16 24.83 -4.19
C PHE A 94 21.92 25.42 -3.52
N HIS A 95 22.19 26.33 -2.62
CA HIS A 95 21.29 27.21 -1.89
C HIS A 95 20.72 28.24 -2.88
N SER A 96 19.41 28.42 -2.94
CA SER A 96 18.83 29.61 -3.56
C SER A 96 17.62 30.06 -2.77
N GLN A 97 17.77 31.22 -2.15
CA GLN A 97 16.73 32.00 -1.50
C GLN A 97 15.71 32.45 -2.54
N VAL A 98 14.41 32.33 -2.25
CA VAL A 98 13.37 33.05 -2.99
C VAL A 98 12.36 33.60 -1.98
N LEU A 99 12.07 34.88 -2.15
CA LEU A 99 11.26 35.75 -1.30
C LEU A 99 9.79 35.27 -1.20
N PRO A 100 9.13 35.45 -0.04
CA PRO A 100 7.71 35.17 0.14
C PRO A 100 6.89 36.35 -0.42
N VAL A 101 5.58 36.16 -0.65
CA VAL A 101 4.50 37.19 -0.62
C VAL A 101 3.51 37.12 -1.80
N PHE A 102 3.78 36.45 -2.93
CA PHE A 102 2.83 36.51 -4.08
C PHE A 102 2.46 35.17 -4.75
N GLU A 103 2.55 34.05 -4.03
CA GLU A 103 2.41 32.72 -4.63
C GLU A 103 1.21 31.89 -4.10
N GLU A 104 0.41 32.44 -3.19
CA GLU A 104 -0.57 31.64 -2.44
C GLU A 104 -1.83 31.31 -3.24
N THR A 105 -2.27 32.19 -4.15
CA THR A 105 -3.49 32.01 -4.95
C THR A 105 -3.29 31.24 -6.26
N LEU A 106 -2.07 31.20 -6.81
CA LEU A 106 -1.76 30.49 -8.06
C LEU A 106 -1.29 29.03 -7.84
N GLN A 107 -0.91 28.65 -6.61
CA GLN A 107 -0.47 27.28 -6.29
C GLN A 107 -1.61 26.26 -6.18
N LEU A 108 -2.88 26.68 -6.15
CA LEU A 108 -4.05 25.79 -6.04
C LEU A 108 -4.29 24.95 -7.31
N HIS A 109 -3.77 25.36 -8.47
CA HIS A 109 -3.96 24.68 -9.75
C HIS A 109 -2.84 23.70 -10.15
N VAL A 110 -1.84 23.49 -9.30
CA VAL A 110 -0.77 22.51 -9.55
C VAL A 110 -1.09 21.19 -8.83
N PRO A 111 -1.17 20.04 -9.52
CA PRO A 111 -1.34 18.74 -8.88
C PRO A 111 -0.15 18.49 -7.93
N SER A 112 -0.41 18.33 -6.63
CA SER A 112 0.70 18.30 -5.66
C SER A 112 0.46 17.48 -4.39
N HIS A 113 -0.68 16.81 -4.24
CA HIS A 113 -0.90 15.95 -3.08
C HIS A 113 0.27 14.98 -2.95
N ARG A 114 0.91 14.97 -1.77
CA ARG A 114 2.15 14.23 -1.55
C ARG A 114 1.88 12.91 -0.86
N HIS A 115 0.85 12.86 -0.02
CA HIS A 115 0.49 11.70 0.77
C HIS A 115 -0.83 11.15 0.24
N LEU A 116 -0.80 9.94 -0.32
CA LEU A 116 -1.97 9.26 -0.84
C LEU A 116 -2.20 7.98 -0.06
N ILE A 117 -3.36 7.84 0.56
CA ILE A 117 -3.74 6.66 1.33
C ILE A 117 -4.94 5.98 0.65
N PHE A 118 -4.84 4.67 0.46
CA PHE A 118 -5.96 3.82 0.14
C PHE A 118 -6.31 2.97 1.36
N ILE A 119 -7.60 2.81 1.64
CA ILE A 119 -8.12 1.85 2.64
C ILE A 119 -9.21 1.02 1.98
N GLU A 120 -9.21 -0.29 2.17
CA GLU A 120 -10.26 -1.15 1.62
C GLU A 120 -11.57 -1.01 2.41
N PRO A 121 -12.69 -0.61 1.76
CA PRO A 121 -13.98 -0.47 2.44
C PRO A 121 -14.59 -1.78 2.94
N ASP A 122 -14.36 -2.91 2.24
CA ASP A 122 -14.88 -4.23 2.67
C ASP A 122 -13.90 -4.90 3.65
N MET A 123 -13.79 -4.33 4.84
CA MET A 123 -13.09 -4.88 6.00
C MET A 123 -13.96 -4.74 7.25
N GLN A 124 -13.67 -5.54 8.28
CA GLN A 124 -14.24 -5.29 9.61
C GLN A 124 -13.80 -3.92 10.14
N LEU A 125 -14.65 -3.24 10.91
CA LEU A 125 -14.36 -1.89 11.43
C LEU A 125 -13.03 -1.80 12.17
N GLN A 126 -12.73 -2.76 13.05
CA GLN A 126 -11.44 -2.83 13.77
C GLN A 126 -10.25 -2.98 12.81
N SER A 127 -10.40 -3.72 11.72
CA SER A 127 -9.36 -3.84 10.69
C SER A 127 -9.19 -2.55 9.90
N ILE A 128 -10.27 -1.81 9.63
CA ILE A 128 -10.20 -0.48 9.00
C ILE A 128 -9.43 0.48 9.90
N GLU A 129 -9.76 0.52 11.19
CA GLU A 129 -9.09 1.35 12.18
C GLU A 129 -7.57 1.10 12.21
N VAL A 130 -7.18 -0.16 12.43
CA VAL A 130 -5.76 -0.57 12.48
C VAL A 130 -5.05 -0.22 11.18
N THR A 131 -5.72 -0.40 10.04
CA THR A 131 -5.14 -0.05 8.73
C THR A 131 -4.95 1.46 8.60
N VAL A 132 -5.91 2.29 9.04
CA VAL A 132 -5.75 3.75 9.04
C VAL A 132 -4.56 4.16 9.90
N ALA A 133 -4.44 3.61 11.12
CA ALA A 133 -3.30 3.88 12.00
C ALA A 133 -1.97 3.47 11.34
N HIS A 134 -1.91 2.29 10.72
CA HIS A 134 -0.73 1.80 9.99
C HIS A 134 -0.28 2.76 8.88
N GLU A 135 -1.20 3.19 8.02
CA GLU A 135 -0.86 4.08 6.91
C GLU A 135 -0.44 5.49 7.41
N LEU A 136 -0.99 5.94 8.55
CA LEU A 136 -0.57 7.19 9.19
C LEU A 136 0.80 7.08 9.86
N ILE A 137 1.19 5.92 10.39
CA ILE A 137 2.56 5.69 10.88
C ILE A 137 3.57 5.82 9.73
N HIS A 138 3.27 5.26 8.55
CA HIS A 138 4.12 5.47 7.36
C HIS A 138 4.24 6.93 6.95
N LEU A 139 3.13 7.67 7.06
CA LEU A 139 3.12 9.12 6.83
C LEU A 139 4.00 9.83 7.87
N ALA A 140 3.83 9.53 9.16
CA ALA A 140 4.59 10.12 10.26
C ALA A 140 6.10 9.88 10.09
N ASP A 141 6.49 8.64 9.82
CA ASP A 141 7.88 8.26 9.51
C ASP A 141 8.44 9.10 8.35
N ARG A 142 7.61 9.36 7.32
CA ARG A 142 8.03 10.18 6.18
C ARG A 142 8.21 11.66 6.55
N VAL A 143 7.28 12.22 7.32
CA VAL A 143 7.30 13.61 7.77
C VAL A 143 8.49 13.87 8.70
N ASN A 144 8.79 12.91 9.58
CA ASN A 144 9.92 12.97 10.51
C ASN A 144 11.28 12.68 9.85
N GLY A 145 11.31 12.37 8.55
CA GLY A 145 12.55 12.09 7.82
C GLY A 145 13.15 10.71 8.09
N THR A 146 12.37 9.79 8.68
CA THR A 146 12.75 8.42 9.02
C THR A 146 11.91 7.37 8.27
N PRO A 147 11.76 7.43 6.92
CA PRO A 147 10.94 6.47 6.19
C PRO A 147 11.52 5.05 6.27
N ARG A 148 10.80 4.15 6.94
CA ARG A 148 11.16 2.74 7.06
C ARG A 148 10.48 1.91 5.98
N ARG A 149 11.13 0.83 5.53
CA ARG A 149 10.47 -0.19 4.70
C ARG A 149 9.88 -1.25 5.62
N HIS A 150 8.56 -1.39 5.62
CA HIS A 150 7.91 -2.54 6.26
C HIS A 150 8.18 -3.83 5.50
N ARG A 151 8.20 -4.95 6.23
CA ARG A 151 8.04 -6.27 5.60
C ARG A 151 6.55 -6.58 5.56
N HIS A 152 6.15 -7.46 4.65
CA HIS A 152 4.80 -8.00 4.73
C HIS A 152 4.68 -8.77 6.06
N HIS A 153 3.56 -8.57 6.77
CA HIS A 153 3.11 -9.25 7.99
C HIS A 153 3.62 -8.64 9.31
N GLY A 154 2.68 -8.35 10.24
CA GLY A 154 2.80 -7.64 11.53
C GLY A 154 3.73 -8.26 12.59
N TYR A 155 4.93 -8.59 12.17
CA TYR A 155 6.08 -9.03 12.95
C TYR A 155 7.25 -8.05 12.81
N ASP A 156 7.01 -6.87 12.23
CA ASP A 156 7.99 -5.80 12.12
C ASP A 156 7.82 -4.77 13.25
N SER A 157 8.76 -3.83 13.34
CA SER A 157 8.75 -2.79 14.38
C SER A 157 7.51 -1.89 14.32
N ILE A 158 6.87 -1.82 13.15
CA ILE A 158 5.66 -1.01 12.96
C ILE A 158 4.48 -1.64 13.71
N ALA A 159 4.43 -2.97 13.84
CA ALA A 159 3.39 -3.62 14.65
C ALA A 159 3.42 -3.18 16.13
N ALA A 160 4.60 -2.89 16.69
CA ALA A 160 4.72 -2.36 18.05
C ALA A 160 4.21 -0.91 18.14
N ASP A 161 4.52 -0.10 17.12
CA ASP A 161 4.01 1.26 17.00
C ASP A 161 2.48 1.26 16.82
N GLU A 162 1.93 0.33 16.03
CA GLU A 162 0.50 0.11 15.85
C GLU A 162 -0.17 -0.26 17.17
N ALA A 163 0.39 -1.22 17.93
CA ALA A 163 -0.14 -1.62 19.23
C ALA A 163 -0.19 -0.43 20.21
N ALA A 164 0.90 0.32 20.30
CA ALA A 164 0.98 1.51 21.15
C ALA A 164 -0.01 2.61 20.72
N ILE A 165 -0.18 2.81 19.42
CA ILE A 165 -1.07 3.83 18.85
C ILE A 165 -2.54 3.43 18.97
N THR A 166 -2.89 2.18 18.72
CA THR A 166 -4.30 1.73 18.70
C THR A 166 -4.78 1.31 20.08
N GLY A 167 -3.87 0.91 20.98
CA GLY A 167 -4.20 0.33 22.28
C GLY A 167 -4.52 -1.16 22.23
N TYR A 168 -4.41 -1.80 21.06
CA TYR A 168 -4.53 -3.26 20.93
C TYR A 168 -3.22 -3.94 21.34
N GLU A 169 -3.34 -5.17 21.86
CA GLU A 169 -2.20 -6.03 22.07
C GLU A 169 -1.65 -6.57 20.73
N LEU A 170 -0.34 -6.84 20.66
CA LEU A 170 0.33 -7.31 19.45
C LEU A 170 -0.29 -8.60 18.88
N GLU A 171 -0.57 -9.56 19.75
CA GLU A 171 -1.19 -10.84 19.39
C GLU A 171 -2.62 -10.64 18.85
N GLU A 172 -3.35 -9.67 19.38
CA GLU A 172 -4.68 -9.33 18.91
C GLU A 172 -4.63 -8.70 17.51
N LEU A 173 -3.73 -7.74 17.28
CA LEU A 173 -3.52 -7.15 15.94
C LEU A 173 -3.17 -8.22 14.90
N ARG A 174 -2.26 -9.14 15.25
CA ARG A 174 -1.88 -10.26 14.36
C ARG A 174 -3.07 -11.16 14.03
N ARG A 175 -3.91 -11.46 15.03
CA ARG A 175 -5.14 -12.24 14.83
C ARG A 175 -6.10 -11.51 13.90
N LEU A 176 -6.38 -10.22 14.14
CA LEU A 176 -7.29 -9.43 13.31
C LEU A 176 -6.85 -9.39 11.84
N LEU A 177 -5.57 -9.08 11.58
CA LEU A 177 -5.03 -9.05 10.22
C LEU A 177 -5.05 -10.43 9.54
N HIS A 178 -4.83 -11.51 10.31
CA HIS A 178 -4.90 -12.88 9.82
C HIS A 178 -6.34 -13.28 9.45
N GLU A 179 -7.30 -12.96 10.31
CA GLU A 179 -8.73 -13.23 10.09
C GLU A 179 -9.25 -12.47 8.87
N GLU A 180 -8.92 -11.19 8.74
CA GLU A 180 -9.35 -10.37 7.60
C GLU A 180 -8.73 -10.87 6.28
N SER A 181 -7.44 -11.22 6.29
CA SER A 181 -6.77 -11.82 5.13
C SER A 181 -7.42 -13.16 4.73
N SER A 182 -7.76 -13.99 5.71
CA SER A 182 -8.39 -15.30 5.50
C SER A 182 -9.82 -15.17 4.98
N ARG A 183 -10.62 -14.26 5.56
CA ARG A 183 -11.99 -13.93 5.13
C ARG A 183 -12.00 -13.51 3.67
N ARG A 184 -11.13 -12.58 3.29
CA ARG A 184 -11.05 -12.06 1.92
C ARG A 184 -10.57 -13.11 0.93
N GLU A 185 -9.57 -13.90 1.32
CA GLU A 185 -9.14 -15.02 0.48
C GLU A 185 -10.27 -16.03 0.29
N ALA A 186 -11.04 -16.36 1.33
CA ALA A 186 -12.20 -17.24 1.20
C ALA A 186 -13.26 -16.67 0.23
N ILE A 187 -13.61 -15.39 0.35
CA ILE A 187 -14.54 -14.70 -0.58
C ILE A 187 -14.00 -14.76 -2.00
N ARG A 188 -12.72 -14.47 -2.19
CA ARG A 188 -12.06 -14.54 -3.49
C ARG A 188 -12.12 -15.95 -4.07
N ARG A 189 -11.91 -16.99 -3.25
CA ARG A 189 -11.97 -18.39 -3.69
C ARG A 189 -13.38 -18.86 -4.00
N LYS A 190 -14.40 -18.36 -3.31
CA LYS A 190 -15.80 -18.56 -3.69
C LYS A 190 -16.10 -17.99 -5.08
N ARG A 191 -15.62 -16.77 -5.36
CA ARG A 191 -15.81 -16.11 -6.68
C ARG A 191 -14.91 -16.69 -7.78
N ARG A 192 -13.71 -17.13 -7.43
CA ARG A 192 -12.67 -17.64 -8.34
C ARG A 192 -12.05 -18.91 -7.75
N PRO A 193 -12.76 -20.06 -7.87
CA PRO A 193 -12.27 -21.31 -7.34
C PRO A 193 -10.96 -21.73 -8.00
N ILE A 194 -10.09 -22.40 -7.24
CA ILE A 194 -8.85 -22.94 -7.76
C ILE A 194 -9.18 -24.12 -8.66
N ARG A 195 -8.95 -23.96 -9.96
CA ARG A 195 -9.24 -25.01 -10.95
C ARG A 195 -8.15 -26.06 -11.06
N TYR A 196 -6.92 -25.70 -10.73
CA TYR A 196 -5.74 -26.51 -10.97
C TYR A 196 -4.87 -26.50 -9.72
N LEU A 197 -4.62 -27.68 -9.17
CA LEU A 197 -3.77 -27.91 -8.01
C LEU A 197 -2.61 -28.77 -8.44
N TYR A 198 -1.38 -28.38 -8.11
CA TYR A 198 -0.29 -29.34 -8.13
C TYR A 198 -0.19 -30.05 -6.78
N VAL A 199 0.22 -31.31 -6.79
CA VAL A 199 0.35 -32.14 -5.59
C VAL A 199 1.74 -32.75 -5.57
N CYS A 200 2.38 -32.74 -4.41
CA CYS A 200 3.61 -33.49 -4.19
C CYS A 200 3.28 -35.00 -4.06
N PRO A 201 3.89 -35.90 -4.86
CA PRO A 201 3.63 -37.33 -4.74
C PRO A 201 4.13 -37.94 -3.43
N ASN A 202 5.10 -37.31 -2.75
CA ASN A 202 5.68 -37.81 -1.51
C ASN A 202 4.89 -37.39 -0.26
N CYS A 203 4.64 -36.09 -0.08
CA CYS A 203 4.00 -35.58 1.15
C CYS A 203 2.54 -35.15 0.98
N GLY A 204 1.97 -35.25 -0.23
CA GLY A 204 0.57 -34.89 -0.51
C GLY A 204 0.27 -33.38 -0.45
N ASN A 205 1.27 -32.52 -0.19
CA ASN A 205 1.09 -31.07 -0.16
C ASN A 205 0.49 -30.56 -1.47
N GLN A 206 -0.49 -29.66 -1.36
CA GLN A 206 -1.19 -29.09 -2.50
C GLN A 206 -0.75 -27.63 -2.75
N TYR A 207 -0.53 -27.30 -4.01
CA TYR A 207 -0.04 -26.00 -4.46
C TYR A 207 -1.01 -25.46 -5.53
N PRO A 208 -1.79 -24.41 -5.23
CA PRO A 208 -2.65 -23.76 -6.21
C PRO A 208 -1.85 -23.26 -7.41
N ARG A 209 -2.24 -23.68 -8.62
CA ARG A 209 -1.61 -23.21 -9.86
C ARG A 209 -2.06 -21.78 -10.14
N THR A 210 -1.27 -20.81 -9.70
CA THR A 210 -1.45 -19.39 -10.05
C THR A 210 -1.03 -19.09 -11.49
N ARG A 211 -0.01 -19.80 -12.00
CA ARG A 211 0.45 -19.79 -13.40
C ARG A 211 0.98 -21.15 -13.80
N ARG A 212 1.02 -21.47 -15.11
CA ARG A 212 1.74 -22.65 -15.59
C ARG A 212 3.22 -22.47 -15.28
N TYR A 213 3.85 -23.45 -14.63
CA TYR A 213 5.29 -23.43 -14.52
C TYR A 213 5.89 -23.71 -15.91
N SER A 214 6.88 -22.90 -16.31
CA SER A 214 7.60 -23.09 -17.57
C SER A 214 8.67 -24.17 -17.46
N ARG A 215 9.06 -24.53 -16.24
CA ARG A 215 10.00 -25.59 -15.89
C ARG A 215 9.37 -26.51 -14.85
N ALA A 216 9.87 -27.73 -14.74
CA ALA A 216 9.50 -28.61 -13.63
C ALA A 216 9.89 -27.95 -12.29
N VAL A 217 9.02 -28.10 -11.30
CA VAL A 217 9.22 -27.60 -9.94
C VAL A 217 8.95 -28.73 -8.96
N SER A 218 9.67 -28.75 -7.84
CA SER A 218 9.52 -29.76 -6.79
C SER A 218 8.95 -29.17 -5.50
N CYS A 219 8.48 -30.05 -4.63
CA CYS A 219 7.95 -29.69 -3.32
C CYS A 219 9.03 -29.08 -2.41
N SER A 220 8.89 -27.78 -2.11
CA SER A 220 9.79 -27.06 -1.21
C SER A 220 9.78 -27.53 0.25
N LYS A 221 8.74 -28.28 0.66
CA LYS A 221 8.64 -28.88 2.00
C LYS A 221 9.47 -30.16 2.10
N CYS A 222 9.53 -30.95 1.03
CA CYS A 222 10.32 -32.18 0.99
C CYS A 222 11.80 -31.90 0.75
N ASP A 223 12.09 -30.92 -0.11
CA ASP A 223 13.45 -30.53 -0.45
C ASP A 223 13.48 -29.03 -0.79
N LYS A 224 14.42 -28.28 -0.22
CA LYS A 224 14.56 -26.85 -0.51
C LYS A 224 15.14 -26.61 -1.91
N THR A 225 15.82 -27.61 -2.47
CA THR A 225 16.39 -27.59 -3.82
C THR A 225 15.51 -28.36 -4.81
N TYR A 226 15.68 -28.10 -6.11
CA TYR A 226 14.92 -28.83 -7.11
C TYR A 226 15.28 -30.32 -7.08
N ASN A 227 14.28 -31.18 -6.89
CA ASN A 227 14.45 -32.62 -6.83
C ASN A 227 13.37 -33.32 -7.68
N PRO A 228 13.75 -34.03 -8.76
CA PRO A 228 12.79 -34.65 -9.67
C PRO A 228 11.92 -35.71 -9.00
N ARG A 229 12.38 -36.34 -7.92
CA ARG A 229 11.58 -37.31 -7.14
C ARG A 229 10.36 -36.67 -6.48
N TYR A 230 10.44 -35.38 -6.19
CA TYR A 230 9.37 -34.61 -5.56
C TYR A 230 8.75 -33.60 -6.53
N GLN A 231 8.85 -33.86 -7.83
CA GLN A 231 8.25 -33.03 -8.85
C GLN A 231 6.74 -32.92 -8.61
N LEU A 232 6.25 -31.68 -8.64
CA LEU A 232 4.85 -31.38 -8.43
C LEU A 232 4.04 -31.83 -9.66
N LEU A 233 3.05 -32.70 -9.44
CA LEU A 233 2.18 -33.25 -10.47
C LEU A 233 0.85 -32.53 -10.47
N LEU A 234 0.28 -32.26 -11.65
CA LEU A 234 -1.05 -31.66 -11.73
C LEU A 234 -2.08 -32.69 -11.24
N ARG A 235 -2.89 -32.33 -10.25
CA ARG A 235 -4.02 -33.13 -9.80
C ARG A 235 -5.00 -33.26 -10.95
N ALA A 236 -5.24 -34.50 -11.38
CA ALA A 236 -6.28 -34.85 -12.33
C ALA A 236 -7.66 -34.48 -11.77
#